data_AF-W7C2W5-F1
#
_entry.id   AF-W7C2W5-F1
#
_cell.length_a   1.000
_cell.length_b   1.000
_cell.length_c   1.000
_cell.angle_alpha   90.00
_cell.angle_beta   90.00
_cell.angle_gamma   90.00
#
_symmetry.space_group_name_H-M   'P 1'
#
loop_
_entity.id
_entity.type
_entity.pdbx_description
1 polymer ?
#
loop_
_entity_poly.entity_id
_entity_poly.type
_entity_poly.pdbx_seq_one_letter_code
_entity_poly.pdbx_strand_id
1 'polypeptide(L)' 'MKDIGAGLRNFFGGRSEGYEQELVAAREEAIREMEERAAKLGANAVVGVDIDYEVLGADNGMLMVTASGTAVVLA' A
#
# COMPACT_ATOMS: atom_id res chain seq x y z
N MET A 1 41.04 13.20 6.52
CA MET A 1 39.94 13.14 5.52
C MET A 1 39.60 11.70 5.19
N LYS A 2 38.98 11.04 6.15
CA LYS A 2 38.25 9.77 6.16
C LYS A 2 37.35 9.95 7.39
N ASP A 3 36.12 9.45 7.38
CA ASP A 3 35.13 9.52 8.48
C ASP A 3 33.90 10.41 8.26
N ILE A 4 33.70 10.97 7.06
CA ILE A 4 32.37 11.52 6.66
C ILE A 4 31.57 10.52 5.80
N GLY A 5 32.22 9.51 5.22
CA GLY A 5 31.60 8.57 4.27
C GLY A 5 31.03 7.27 4.86
N ALA A 6 31.18 7.01 6.16
CA ALA A 6 30.73 5.75 6.76
C ALA A 6 29.30 5.82 7.34
N GLY A 7 28.83 7.01 7.73
CA GLY A 7 27.49 7.20 8.31
C GLY A 7 26.36 7.28 7.28
N LEU A 8 26.65 7.75 6.06
CA LEU A 8 25.65 7.92 5.00
C LEU A 8 25.27 6.61 4.29
N ARG A 9 26.09 5.56 4.40
CA ARG A 9 25.87 4.30 3.65
C ARG A 9 24.88 3.34 4.31
N ASN A 10 24.63 3.48 5.61
CA ASN A 10 23.68 2.64 6.34
C ASN A 10 22.22 3.15 6.31
N PHE A 11 21.97 4.34 5.76
CA PHE A 11 20.63 4.96 5.77
C PHE A 11 19.90 4.92 4.41
N PHE A 12 20.58 4.55 3.31
CA PHE A 12 20.13 4.90 1.96
C PHE A 12 19.71 3.77 1.00
N GLY A 13 19.65 2.48 1.37
CA GLY A 13 19.23 1.52 0.34
C GLY A 13 19.22 0.04 0.67
N GLY A 14 18.52 -0.39 1.73
CA GLY A 14 18.33 -1.83 1.93
C GLY A 14 17.16 -2.19 2.82
N ARG A 15 16.88 -1.37 3.85
CA ARG A 15 15.64 -1.50 4.65
C ARG A 15 14.46 -0.74 4.04
N SER A 16 14.71 0.39 3.39
CA SER A 16 13.65 1.22 2.80
C SER A 16 13.05 0.62 1.53
N GLU A 17 13.86 0.06 0.61
CA GLU A 17 13.34 -0.54 -0.64
C GLU A 17 12.44 -1.76 -0.39
N GLY A 18 12.82 -2.66 0.51
CA GLY A 18 12.02 -3.86 0.79
C GLY A 18 10.69 -3.51 1.46
N TYR A 19 10.73 -2.62 2.46
CA TYR A 19 9.53 -2.14 3.14
C TYR A 19 8.60 -1.39 2.18
N GLU A 20 9.13 -0.47 1.36
CA GLU A 20 8.34 0.24 0.36
C GLU A 20 7.73 -0.71 -0.68
N GLN A 21 8.46 -1.73 -1.12
CA GLN A 21 7.93 -2.75 -2.04
C GLN A 21 6.79 -3.56 -1.41
N GLU A 22 6.90 -3.95 -0.15
CA GLU A 22 5.84 -4.65 0.57
C GLU A 22 4.58 -3.77 0.72
N LEU A 23 4.75 -2.48 1.01
CA LEU A 23 3.63 -1.53 1.06
C LEU A 23 2.93 -1.37 -0.30
N VAL A 24 3.71 -1.28 -1.38
CA VAL A 24 3.18 -1.20 -2.74
C VAL A 24 2.41 -2.46 -3.08
N ALA A 25 2.97 -3.64 -2.81
CA ALA A 25 2.31 -4.91 -3.05
C ALA A 25 1.00 -5.06 -2.25
N ALA A 26 1.00 -4.69 -0.97
CA ALA A 26 -0.19 -4.73 -0.12
C ALA A 26 -1.29 -3.78 -0.63
N ARG A 27 -0.92 -2.57 -1.10
CA ARG A 27 -1.88 -1.65 -1.73
C ARG A 27 -2.46 -2.23 -3.02
N GLU A 28 -1.62 -2.76 -3.90
CA GLU A 28 -2.08 -3.33 -5.17
C GLU A 28 -3.04 -4.50 -4.95
N GLU A 29 -2.77 -5.36 -3.97
CA GLU A 29 -3.66 -6.46 -3.60
C GLU A 29 -5.00 -5.96 -3.05
N ALA A 30 -4.99 -4.95 -2.16
CA ALA A 30 -6.22 -4.37 -1.62
C ALA A 30 -7.10 -3.73 -2.71
N ILE A 31 -6.48 -3.04 -3.67
CA ILE A 31 -7.18 -2.47 -4.84
C ILE A 31 -7.75 -3.59 -5.70
N ARG A 32 -6.96 -4.62 -5.99
CA ARG A 32 -7.42 -5.75 -6.81
C ARG A 32 -8.61 -6.47 -6.20
N GLU A 33 -8.59 -6.71 -4.89
CA GLU A 33 -9.73 -7.33 -4.19
C GLU A 33 -10.97 -6.44 -4.27
N MET A 34 -10.82 -5.12 -4.13
CA MET A 34 -11.91 -4.16 -4.30
C MET A 34 -12.49 -4.20 -5.73
N GLU A 35 -11.63 -4.22 -6.75
CA GLU A 35 -12.04 -4.33 -8.16
C GLU A 35 -12.77 -5.64 -8.43
N GLU A 36 -12.27 -6.78 -7.94
CA GLU A 36 -12.93 -8.08 -8.10
C GLU A 36 -14.31 -8.11 -7.45
N ARG A 37 -14.45 -7.51 -6.27
CA ARG A 37 -15.74 -7.38 -5.57
C ARG A 37 -16.69 -6.50 -6.37
N ALA A 38 -16.23 -5.38 -6.91
CA ALA A 38 -17.04 -4.52 -7.77
C ALA A 38 -17.47 -5.24 -9.06
N ALA A 39 -16.57 -5.97 -9.71
CA ALA A 39 -16.86 -6.75 -10.91
C ALA A 39 -17.91 -7.85 -10.64
N LYS A 40 -17.84 -8.53 -9.48
CA LYS A 40 -18.86 -9.51 -9.05
C LYS A 40 -20.25 -8.88 -8.85
N LEU A 41 -20.33 -7.58 -8.60
CA LEU A 41 -21.59 -6.83 -8.53
C LEU A 41 -22.07 -6.33 -9.91
N GLY A 42 -21.32 -6.59 -10.98
CA GLY A 42 -21.62 -6.12 -12.33
C GLY A 42 -21.23 -4.66 -12.58
N ALA A 43 -20.48 -4.04 -11.67
CA ALA A 43 -19.94 -2.69 -11.87
C ALA A 43 -18.80 -2.71 -12.90
N ASN A 44 -18.66 -1.60 -13.63
CA ASN A 44 -17.55 -1.38 -14.59
C ASN A 44 -16.54 -0.33 -14.11
N ALA A 45 -16.80 0.30 -12.96
CA ALA A 45 -15.88 1.23 -12.31
C ALA A 45 -16.09 1.25 -10.79
N VAL A 46 -15.05 1.69 -10.07
CA VAL A 46 -15.14 2.08 -8.65
C VAL A 46 -14.77 3.56 -8.55
N VAL A 47 -15.65 4.36 -7.96
CA VAL A 47 -15.46 5.82 -7.82
C VAL A 47 -15.41 6.23 -6.36
N GLY A 48 -14.80 7.38 -6.08
CA GLY A 48 -14.61 7.85 -4.70
C GLY A 48 -13.74 6.90 -3.90
N VAL A 49 -12.65 6.43 -4.51
CA VAL A 49 -11.71 5.49 -3.87
C VAL A 49 -10.94 6.20 -2.77
N ASP A 50 -10.84 5.54 -1.62
CA ASP A 50 -10.02 5.95 -0.48
C ASP A 50 -9.12 4.78 -0.03
N ILE A 51 -7.90 5.09 0.37
CA ILE A 51 -6.89 4.11 0.76
C ILE A 51 -6.28 4.52 2.09
N ASP A 52 -6.50 3.69 3.10
CA ASP A 52 -6.00 3.89 4.45
C ASP A 52 -4.86 2.93 4.78
N TYR A 53 -3.89 3.45 5.51
CA TYR A 53 -2.75 2.70 6.03
C TYR A 53 -2.78 2.77 7.55
N GLU A 54 -2.97 1.62 8.19
CA GLU A 54 -3.01 1.53 9.65
C GLU A 54 -1.91 0.61 10.16
N VAL A 55 -1.14 1.09 11.13
CA VAL A 55 -0.16 0.27 11.84
C VAL A 55 -0.89 -0.44 12.99
N LEU A 56 -0.90 -1.76 12.97
CA LEU A 56 -1.56 -2.59 13.97
C LEU A 56 -0.54 -3.17 14.96
N GLY A 57 -0.90 -3.14 16.24
CA GLY A 57 -0.14 -3.76 17.33
C GLY A 57 0.79 -2.79 18.08
N ALA A 58 1.02 -3.08 19.36
CA ALA A 58 1.83 -2.24 20.25
C ALA A 58 3.30 -2.09 19.81
N ASP A 59 3.79 -3.02 18.97
CA ASP A 59 5.18 -3.09 18.51
C ASP A 59 5.37 -2.60 17.06
N ASN A 60 4.37 -1.94 16.45
CA ASN A 60 4.44 -1.42 15.06
C ASN A 60 4.83 -2.47 13.99
N GLY A 61 4.56 -3.75 14.25
CA GLY A 61 5.07 -4.86 13.42
C GLY A 61 4.16 -5.26 12.25
N MET A 62 2.90 -4.82 12.23
CA MET A 62 1.95 -5.14 11.17
C MET A 62 1.38 -3.87 10.56
N LEU A 63 1.27 -3.84 9.24
CA LEU A 63 0.64 -2.75 8.52
C LEU A 63 -0.54 -3.30 7.73
N MET A 64 -1.69 -2.70 7.95
CA MET A 64 -2.93 -2.98 7.26
C MET A 64 -3.16 -1.93 6.19
N VAL A 65 -3.52 -2.38 4.99
CA VAL A 65 -3.94 -1.51 3.89
C VAL A 65 -5.41 -1.79 3.62
N THR A 66 -6.22 -0.73 3.69
CA THR A 66 -7.65 -0.81 3.43
C THR A 66 -7.97 0.02 2.20
N ALA A 67 -8.65 -0.56 1.22
CA ALA A 67 -9.18 0.15 0.05
C ALA A 67 -10.70 0.14 0.08
N SER A 68 -11.31 1.31 -0.05
CA SER A 68 -12.76 1.48 -0.07
C SER A 68 -13.19 2.38 -1.23
N GLY A 69 -14.44 2.25 -1.67
CA GLY A 69 -14.99 3.02 -2.79
C GLY A 69 -16.40 2.59 -3.16
N THR A 70 -17.00 3.25 -4.14
CA THR A 70 -18.36 2.98 -4.62
C THR A 70 -18.33 2.30 -5.98
N ALA A 71 -18.84 1.06 -6.05
CA ALA A 71 -18.99 0.34 -7.30
C ALA A 71 -20.14 0.93 -8.14
N VAL A 72 -19.88 1.28 -9.41
CA VAL A 72 -20.84 1.93 -10.31
C VAL A 72 -20.81 1.32 -11.71
N VAL A 73 -21.91 1.51 -12.44
CA VAL A 73 -21.98 1.26 -13.89
C VAL A 73 -22.05 2.60 -14.59
N LEU A 74 -21.01 2.94 -15.33
CA LEU A 74 -20.97 4.10 -16.21
C LEU A 74 -21.62 3.74 -17.56
N ALA A 75 -22.42 4.67 -18.08
CA ALA A 75 -23.16 4.54 -19.34
C ALA A 75 -22.42 5.18 -20.52
#